data_AF-A0A0F9AFA9-F1
#
_entry.id   AF-A0A0F9AFA9-F1
#
_cell.length_a   1.000
_cell.length_b   1.000
_cell.length_c   1.000
_cell.angle_alpha   90.00
_cell.angle_beta   90.00
_cell.angle_gamma   90.00
#
_symmetry.space_group_name_H-M   'P 1'
#
loop_
_entity.id
_entity.type
_entity.pdbx_description
1 polymer ?
#
loop_
_entity_poly.entity_id
_entity_poly.type
_entity_poly.pdbx_seq_one_letter_code
_entity_poly.pdbx_strand_id
1 'polypeptide(L)'
;NDIPHIAYTEVTRDRGVYYWGVFYNNRISGSWNASGVEVEGFSSSQACRQPDIAIDSDDKPCISYWNLEGGTYGTVRAAIGNVNNAASFTLFTIASAGGGYVIDHRYTGIAVDSNGDHHVAYAKIASAGIADSLEIRKHVKANAWSSWETVEVVDDSPGLEPFYVTLAINGTDRYIFCGEVVTDDVVYYIDTGSGWGSQQTLETGTYKAVRVKWAYNVNRGSDGTDYGGGSGIPELDYVFEDSTATPDIFYNKVVLAVLITVDADIIFPAITISAQAHLQAEIDMVLPVLTVESFAGALADITLPQITVNATSLIYGDIDITLPLLTVLSSVSGEVDAVITLPLLSIQGLGRPPPLQYYITVPNRKRSSD
;
A
#
# COMPACT_ATOMS: atom_id res chain seq x y z
N ASN A 1 16.13 -6.78 -12.69
CA ASN A 1 16.41 -6.76 -14.13
C ASN A 1 17.06 -5.44 -14.55
N ASP A 2 18.31 -5.44 -15.07
CA ASP A 2 18.97 -4.24 -15.63
C ASP A 2 18.81 -4.13 -17.15
N ILE A 3 17.95 -4.96 -17.75
CA ILE A 3 17.66 -4.95 -19.18
C ILE A 3 16.50 -3.99 -19.41
N PRO A 4 16.63 -2.95 -20.24
CA PRO A 4 15.50 -2.12 -20.66
C PRO A 4 14.48 -2.92 -21.49
N HIS A 5 13.20 -2.73 -21.20
CA HIS A 5 12.07 -3.29 -21.94
C HIS A 5 11.23 -2.17 -22.54
N ILE A 6 10.60 -2.44 -23.68
CA ILE A 6 9.60 -1.56 -24.29
C ILE A 6 8.46 -2.40 -24.86
N ALA A 7 7.24 -1.90 -24.67
CA ALA A 7 6.09 -2.31 -25.46
C ALA A 7 5.64 -1.11 -26.31
N TYR A 8 5.29 -1.34 -27.56
CA TYR A 8 4.89 -0.27 -28.48
C TYR A 8 3.81 -0.74 -29.45
N THR A 9 3.09 0.21 -30.02
CA THR A 9 2.19 -0.05 -31.14
C THR A 9 2.89 0.28 -32.45
N GLU A 10 2.89 -0.65 -33.39
CA GLU A 10 3.30 -0.41 -34.77
C GLU A 10 2.06 -0.35 -35.66
N VAL A 11 2.10 0.55 -36.65
CA VAL A 11 1.06 0.69 -37.66
C VAL A 11 1.60 0.23 -39.00
N THR A 12 1.02 -0.84 -39.55
CA THR A 12 1.33 -1.29 -40.92
C THR A 12 0.10 -1.16 -41.78
N ARG A 13 0.32 -0.84 -43.06
CA ARG A 13 -0.73 -0.74 -44.06
C ARG A 13 -0.58 -1.88 -45.06
N ASP A 14 -1.56 -2.78 -45.10
CA ASP A 14 -1.65 -3.81 -46.14
C ASP A 14 -2.95 -3.64 -46.94
N ARG A 15 -2.83 -3.61 -48.27
CA ARG A 15 -3.94 -3.41 -49.23
C ARG A 15 -4.91 -2.27 -48.91
N GLY A 16 -4.42 -1.21 -48.25
CA GLY A 16 -5.21 -0.04 -47.88
C GLY A 16 -5.89 -0.13 -46.51
N VAL A 17 -5.78 -1.26 -45.81
CA VAL A 17 -6.25 -1.43 -44.43
C VAL A 17 -5.09 -1.16 -43.47
N TYR A 18 -5.36 -0.38 -42.43
CA TYR A 18 -4.42 -0.17 -41.33
C TYR A 18 -4.60 -1.27 -40.30
N TYR A 19 -3.49 -1.86 -39.90
CA TYR A 19 -3.42 -2.81 -38.80
C TYR A 19 -2.58 -2.19 -37.69
N TRP A 20 -2.98 -2.44 -36.45
CA TRP A 20 -2.23 -2.00 -35.28
C TRP A 20 -1.80 -3.24 -34.51
N GLY A 21 -0.49 -3.48 -34.47
CA GLY A 21 0.11 -4.56 -33.72
C GLY A 21 0.75 -4.04 -32.44
N VAL A 22 0.59 -4.76 -31.34
CA VAL A 22 1.38 -4.55 -30.12
C VAL A 22 2.62 -5.41 -30.20
N PHE A 23 3.77 -4.78 -29.94
CA PHE A 23 5.08 -5.41 -29.98
C PHE A 23 5.80 -5.25 -28.66
N TYR A 24 6.66 -6.22 -28.41
CA TYR A 24 7.62 -6.22 -27.32
C TYR A 24 9.04 -6.18 -27.87
N ASN A 25 9.91 -5.48 -27.16
CA ASN A 25 11.34 -5.49 -27.42
C ASN A 25 12.12 -5.26 -26.12
N ASN A 26 13.36 -5.71 -26.08
CA ASN A 26 14.29 -5.45 -24.99
C ASN A 26 15.69 -5.15 -25.53
N ARG A 27 16.52 -4.58 -24.66
CA ARG A 27 17.88 -4.19 -25.02
C ARG A 27 18.90 -5.16 -24.43
N ILE A 28 19.26 -6.18 -25.21
CA ILE A 28 20.27 -7.17 -24.81
C ILE A 28 21.62 -6.77 -25.41
N SER A 29 22.67 -6.81 -24.57
CA SER A 29 24.06 -6.54 -25.00
C SER A 29 24.26 -5.17 -25.66
N GLY A 30 23.45 -4.17 -25.28
CA GLY A 30 23.59 -2.79 -25.75
C GLY A 30 22.78 -2.43 -27.00
N SER A 31 22.07 -3.37 -27.63
CA SER A 31 21.24 -3.14 -28.80
C SER A 31 19.80 -3.64 -28.61
N TRP A 32 18.85 -2.92 -29.18
CA TRP A 32 17.45 -3.38 -29.29
C TRP A 32 17.34 -4.48 -30.35
N ASN A 33 16.43 -5.44 -30.16
CA ASN A 33 16.12 -6.41 -31.21
C ASN A 33 15.49 -5.66 -32.41
N ALA A 34 16.08 -5.76 -33.60
CA ALA A 34 15.68 -4.94 -34.73
C ALA A 34 14.23 -5.18 -35.21
N SER A 35 13.66 -6.37 -34.99
CA SER A 35 12.33 -6.73 -35.49
C SER A 35 11.22 -6.69 -34.44
N GLY A 36 11.56 -6.56 -33.16
CA GLY A 36 10.63 -6.80 -32.05
C GLY A 36 10.02 -8.21 -32.08
N VAL A 37 9.12 -8.47 -31.14
CA VAL A 37 8.30 -9.67 -31.04
C VAL A 37 6.85 -9.22 -31.01
N GLU A 38 6.05 -9.69 -31.97
CA GLU A 38 4.61 -9.41 -31.99
C GLU A 38 3.95 -10.09 -30.78
N VAL A 39 3.19 -9.30 -30.01
CA VAL A 39 2.36 -9.79 -28.90
C VAL A 39 1.00 -10.23 -29.42
N GLU A 40 0.31 -9.34 -30.16
CA GLU A 40 -0.95 -9.58 -30.86
C GLU A 40 -1.21 -8.45 -31.88
N GLY A 41 -1.97 -8.72 -32.93
CA GLY A 41 -2.57 -7.70 -33.81
C GLY A 41 -2.39 -7.98 -35.29
N PHE A 42 -1.17 -7.90 -35.82
CA PHE A 42 -0.93 -8.02 -37.26
C PHE A 42 -1.28 -9.39 -37.82
N SER A 43 -0.71 -10.43 -37.21
CA SER A 43 -0.91 -11.82 -37.60
C SER A 43 -2.39 -12.25 -37.49
N SER A 44 -3.13 -11.64 -36.56
CA SER A 44 -4.55 -11.90 -36.32
C SER A 44 -5.51 -10.93 -37.02
N SER A 45 -4.99 -9.96 -37.81
CA SER A 45 -5.80 -8.90 -38.45
C SER A 45 -6.65 -8.11 -37.44
N GLN A 46 -6.13 -7.93 -36.24
CA GLN A 46 -6.72 -7.19 -35.14
C GLN A 46 -6.08 -5.81 -34.99
N ALA A 47 -6.72 -4.99 -34.16
CA ALA A 47 -6.40 -3.59 -33.97
C ALA A 47 -6.04 -3.34 -32.51
N CYS A 48 -4.83 -3.77 -32.14
CA CYS A 48 -4.29 -3.72 -30.79
C CYS A 48 -3.53 -2.40 -30.54
N ARG A 49 -3.82 -1.70 -29.44
CA ARG A 49 -3.28 -0.36 -29.20
C ARG A 49 -2.94 -0.08 -27.74
N GLN A 50 -2.13 0.97 -27.56
CA GLN A 50 -1.79 1.59 -26.28
C GLN A 50 -1.35 0.56 -25.23
N PRO A 51 -0.26 -0.18 -25.51
CA PRO A 51 0.26 -1.10 -24.54
C PRO A 51 0.80 -0.36 -23.33
N ASP A 52 0.60 -0.94 -22.16
CA ASP A 52 1.37 -0.66 -20.97
C ASP A 52 2.19 -1.90 -20.58
N ILE A 53 3.33 -1.70 -19.93
CA ILE A 53 4.26 -2.78 -19.57
C ILE A 53 4.69 -2.69 -18.11
N ALA A 54 4.80 -3.87 -17.51
CA ALA A 54 5.44 -4.13 -16.23
C ALA A 54 6.39 -5.34 -16.36
N ILE A 55 7.31 -5.48 -15.41
CA ILE A 55 8.19 -6.64 -15.28
C ILE A 55 7.81 -7.36 -14.00
N ASP A 56 7.52 -8.66 -14.08
CA ASP A 56 7.17 -9.45 -12.91
C ASP A 56 8.39 -9.86 -12.07
N SER A 57 8.14 -10.53 -10.95
CA SER A 57 9.20 -11.01 -10.06
C SER A 57 9.99 -12.21 -10.61
N ASP A 58 9.60 -12.79 -11.75
CA ASP A 58 10.37 -13.77 -12.51
C ASP A 58 11.14 -13.13 -13.69
N ASP A 59 11.26 -11.79 -13.69
CA ASP A 59 11.84 -10.94 -14.73
C ASP A 59 11.15 -11.05 -16.10
N LYS A 60 9.88 -11.50 -16.17
CA LYS A 60 9.13 -11.61 -17.43
C LYS A 60 8.38 -10.32 -17.75
N PRO A 61 8.33 -9.91 -19.03
CA PRO A 61 7.51 -8.79 -19.46
C PRO A 61 6.02 -9.17 -19.39
N CYS A 62 5.25 -8.33 -18.73
CA CYS A 62 3.80 -8.39 -18.67
C CYS A 62 3.22 -7.14 -19.33
N ILE A 63 2.34 -7.33 -20.30
CA ILE A 63 1.84 -6.24 -21.15
C ILE A 63 0.31 -6.25 -21.10
N SER A 64 -0.29 -5.11 -20.79
CA SER A 64 -1.72 -4.90 -21.03
C SER A 64 -1.92 -4.01 -22.24
N TYR A 65 -3.01 -4.21 -22.96
CA TYR A 65 -3.40 -3.39 -24.10
C TYR A 65 -4.90 -3.56 -24.35
N TRP A 66 -5.45 -2.80 -25.28
CA TRP A 66 -6.82 -3.02 -25.74
C TRP A 66 -6.85 -3.32 -27.24
N ASN A 67 -7.85 -4.10 -27.65
CA ASN A 67 -8.01 -4.64 -28.99
C ASN A 67 -9.39 -4.27 -29.53
N LEU A 68 -9.45 -3.63 -30.70
CA LEU A 68 -10.69 -3.38 -31.43
C LEU A 68 -11.14 -4.63 -32.19
N GLU A 69 -11.99 -5.42 -31.56
CA GLU A 69 -12.62 -6.56 -32.21
C GLU A 69 -13.77 -6.09 -33.12
N GLY A 70 -13.75 -6.52 -34.39
CA GLY A 70 -14.77 -6.13 -35.38
C GLY A 70 -14.80 -4.62 -35.69
N GLY A 71 -13.73 -3.89 -35.37
CA GLY A 71 -13.58 -2.46 -35.65
C GLY A 71 -14.44 -1.52 -34.80
N THR A 72 -15.21 -2.05 -33.85
CA THR A 72 -16.19 -1.25 -33.08
C THR A 72 -16.01 -1.36 -31.58
N TYR A 73 -15.61 -2.53 -31.05
CA TYR A 73 -15.62 -2.79 -29.62
C TYR A 73 -14.22 -3.09 -29.07
N GLY A 74 -13.83 -2.41 -28.00
CA GLY A 74 -12.59 -2.66 -27.28
C GLY A 74 -12.72 -3.80 -26.28
N THR A 75 -11.78 -4.74 -26.39
CA THR A 75 -11.52 -5.80 -25.42
C THR A 75 -10.18 -5.51 -24.76
N VAL A 76 -10.12 -5.54 -23.42
CA VAL A 76 -8.86 -5.40 -22.68
C VAL A 76 -8.17 -6.76 -22.60
N ARG A 77 -6.88 -6.76 -22.93
CA ARG A 77 -6.04 -7.95 -23.00
C ARG A 77 -4.86 -7.80 -22.05
N ALA A 78 -4.39 -8.93 -21.54
CA ALA A 78 -3.12 -9.04 -20.84
C ALA A 78 -2.29 -10.16 -21.46
N ALA A 79 -0.99 -9.96 -21.52
CA ALA A 79 -0.02 -10.87 -22.10
C ALA A 79 1.18 -11.03 -21.15
N ILE A 80 1.66 -12.26 -20.97
CA ILE A 80 2.90 -12.54 -20.24
C ILE A 80 3.91 -13.22 -21.15
N GLY A 81 5.15 -12.72 -21.14
CA GLY A 81 6.27 -13.30 -21.88
C GLY A 81 6.64 -14.68 -21.34
N ASN A 82 7.07 -15.58 -22.22
CA ASN A 82 7.52 -16.91 -21.80
C ASN A 82 8.79 -16.88 -20.92
N VAL A 83 9.65 -15.89 -21.10
CA VAL A 83 10.90 -15.63 -20.36
C VAL A 83 11.21 -14.12 -20.39
N ASN A 84 12.25 -13.67 -19.68
CA ASN A 84 12.72 -12.27 -19.68
C ASN A 84 12.97 -11.73 -21.11
N ASN A 85 13.69 -12.49 -21.95
CA ASN A 85 13.79 -12.20 -23.39
C ASN A 85 12.68 -12.90 -24.18
N ALA A 86 11.45 -12.44 -23.98
CA ALA A 86 10.28 -13.13 -24.50
C ALA A 86 10.34 -13.29 -26.03
N ALA A 87 10.18 -14.53 -26.50
CA ALA A 87 10.03 -14.85 -27.93
C ALA A 87 8.56 -15.15 -28.30
N SER A 88 7.70 -15.25 -27.30
CA SER A 88 6.27 -15.53 -27.43
C SER A 88 5.54 -15.08 -26.17
N PHE A 89 4.24 -14.81 -26.30
CA PHE A 89 3.39 -14.37 -25.21
C PHE A 89 2.21 -15.31 -25.00
N THR A 90 1.83 -15.51 -23.74
CA THR A 90 0.54 -16.14 -23.38
C THR A 90 -0.48 -15.05 -23.16
N LEU A 91 -1.60 -15.10 -23.89
CA LEU A 91 -2.63 -14.06 -23.89
C LEU A 91 -3.82 -14.43 -22.99
N PHE A 92 -4.47 -13.41 -22.42
CA PHE A 92 -5.72 -13.53 -21.67
C PHE A 92 -6.63 -12.34 -21.94
N THR A 93 -7.95 -12.57 -21.93
CA THR A 93 -8.97 -11.51 -22.04
C THR A 93 -9.37 -11.05 -20.64
N ILE A 94 -8.94 -9.84 -20.27
CA ILE A 94 -9.25 -9.23 -18.97
C ILE A 94 -10.72 -8.83 -18.91
N ALA A 95 -11.19 -8.13 -19.93
CA ALA A 95 -12.57 -7.71 -20.09
C ALA A 95 -12.97 -7.77 -21.56
N SER A 96 -14.06 -8.48 -21.85
CA SER A 96 -14.64 -8.56 -23.19
C SER A 96 -15.75 -7.52 -23.34
N ALA A 97 -15.83 -6.87 -24.49
CA ALA A 97 -17.05 -6.13 -24.83
C ALA A 97 -18.27 -7.06 -24.75
N GLY A 98 -19.26 -6.70 -23.93
CA GLY A 98 -20.54 -7.40 -23.96
C GLY A 98 -21.16 -7.23 -25.34
N GLY A 99 -21.71 -8.28 -25.96
CA GLY A 99 -22.23 -8.28 -27.34
C GLY A 99 -23.43 -7.36 -27.63
N GLY A 100 -23.59 -6.27 -26.88
CA GLY A 100 -24.54 -5.18 -27.09
C GLY A 100 -23.82 -3.88 -27.46
N TYR A 101 -24.53 -2.99 -28.15
CA TYR A 101 -23.99 -1.96 -29.03
C TYR A 101 -23.11 -0.84 -28.41
N VAL A 102 -22.70 -0.89 -27.14
CA VAL A 102 -22.13 0.30 -26.48
C VAL A 102 -21.10 0.08 -25.37
N ILE A 103 -20.81 -1.16 -24.94
CA ILE A 103 -19.82 -1.38 -23.87
C ILE A 103 -18.46 -1.64 -24.48
N ASP A 104 -17.54 -0.71 -24.23
CA ASP A 104 -16.20 -0.68 -24.79
C ASP A 104 -15.18 -0.60 -23.65
N HIS A 105 -14.23 -1.53 -23.60
CA HIS A 105 -13.20 -1.54 -22.56
C HIS A 105 -11.88 -1.07 -23.18
N ARG A 106 -11.34 0.03 -22.66
CA ARG A 106 -10.14 0.68 -23.22
C ARG A 106 -9.28 1.25 -22.11
N TYR A 107 -8.08 1.66 -22.53
CA TYR A 107 -7.08 2.38 -21.74
C TYR A 107 -6.70 1.58 -20.50
N THR A 108 -5.53 0.98 -20.54
CA THR A 108 -5.13 0.06 -19.51
C THR A 108 -3.77 0.42 -18.94
N GLY A 109 -3.64 0.19 -17.64
CA GLY A 109 -2.37 0.18 -16.94
C GLY A 109 -2.13 -1.20 -16.34
N ILE A 110 -0.86 -1.63 -16.32
CA ILE A 110 -0.43 -2.86 -15.67
C ILE A 110 0.67 -2.58 -14.66
N ALA A 111 0.56 -3.23 -13.50
CA ALA A 111 1.56 -3.21 -12.44
C ALA A 111 1.64 -4.58 -11.76
N VAL A 112 2.74 -4.82 -11.07
CA VAL A 112 3.00 -6.04 -10.29
C VAL A 112 3.26 -5.63 -8.85
N ASP A 113 2.59 -6.29 -7.91
CA ASP A 113 2.73 -6.00 -6.49
C ASP A 113 3.91 -6.76 -5.85
N SER A 114 4.18 -6.51 -4.57
CA SER A 114 5.27 -7.16 -3.84
C SER A 114 5.08 -8.66 -3.62
N ASN A 115 3.85 -9.19 -3.79
CA ASN A 115 3.60 -10.63 -3.78
C ASN A 115 3.87 -11.27 -5.15
N GLY A 116 4.08 -10.44 -6.19
CA GLY A 116 4.20 -10.84 -7.58
C GLY A 116 2.87 -11.01 -8.29
N ASP A 117 1.75 -10.61 -7.68
CA ASP A 117 0.46 -10.62 -8.33
C ASP A 117 0.38 -9.49 -9.36
N HIS A 118 -0.35 -9.74 -10.44
CA HIS A 118 -0.45 -8.83 -11.56
C HIS A 118 -1.80 -8.13 -11.52
N HIS A 119 -1.80 -6.83 -11.78
CA HIS A 119 -2.98 -6.01 -11.70
C HIS A 119 -3.15 -5.25 -13.01
N VAL A 120 -4.35 -5.33 -13.58
CA VAL A 120 -4.69 -4.62 -14.83
C VAL A 120 -5.87 -3.72 -14.55
N ALA A 121 -5.62 -2.42 -14.53
CA ALA A 121 -6.65 -1.39 -14.46
C ALA A 121 -7.13 -1.04 -15.88
N TYR A 122 -8.40 -0.70 -16.03
CA TYR A 122 -8.98 -0.26 -17.30
C TYR A 122 -10.26 0.57 -17.12
N ALA A 123 -10.63 1.33 -18.16
CA ALA A 123 -11.90 2.03 -18.20
C ALA A 123 -12.95 1.21 -18.96
N LYS A 124 -14.13 1.04 -18.36
CA LYS A 124 -15.34 0.57 -19.05
C LYS A 124 -16.11 1.79 -19.55
N ILE A 125 -16.46 1.81 -20.82
CA ILE A 125 -17.09 2.94 -21.50
C ILE A 125 -18.49 2.51 -21.92
N ALA A 126 -19.55 3.19 -21.44
CA ALA A 126 -20.94 2.81 -21.72
C ALA A 126 -21.59 3.57 -22.88
N SER A 127 -21.11 4.79 -23.23
CA SER A 127 -21.50 5.52 -24.46
C SER A 127 -20.68 6.80 -24.66
N ALA A 128 -20.58 7.26 -25.93
CA ALA A 128 -20.03 8.56 -26.31
C ALA A 128 -18.58 8.90 -25.84
N GLY A 129 -17.80 7.89 -25.46
CA GLY A 129 -16.41 8.10 -25.01
C GLY A 129 -16.29 8.64 -23.59
N ILE A 130 -17.34 8.48 -22.77
CA ILE A 130 -17.29 8.75 -21.32
C ILE A 130 -17.20 7.40 -20.60
N ALA A 131 -16.28 7.29 -19.64
CA ALA A 131 -16.19 6.09 -18.82
C ALA A 131 -17.45 5.97 -17.95
N ASP A 132 -17.99 4.76 -17.89
CA ASP A 132 -19.05 4.32 -16.99
C ASP A 132 -18.47 3.89 -15.64
N SER A 133 -17.31 3.25 -15.68
CA SER A 133 -16.58 2.82 -14.49
C SER A 133 -15.09 2.71 -14.74
N LEU A 134 -14.33 2.90 -13.67
CA LEU A 134 -12.94 2.50 -13.55
C LEU A 134 -12.90 1.13 -12.86
N GLU A 135 -12.22 0.18 -13.49
CA GLU A 135 -12.20 -1.22 -13.05
C GLU A 135 -10.77 -1.73 -12.99
N ILE A 136 -10.55 -2.76 -12.15
CA ILE A 136 -9.27 -3.45 -12.04
C ILE A 136 -9.50 -4.95 -11.91
N ARG A 137 -8.58 -5.73 -12.45
CA ARG A 137 -8.57 -7.18 -12.31
C ARG A 137 -7.20 -7.69 -11.88
N LYS A 138 -7.20 -8.66 -10.97
CA LYS A 138 -5.98 -9.26 -10.42
C LYS A 138 -5.74 -10.67 -10.94
N HIS A 139 -4.48 -11.01 -11.18
CA HIS A 139 -3.99 -12.38 -11.35
C HIS A 139 -3.05 -12.72 -10.20
N VAL A 140 -3.43 -13.73 -9.41
CA VAL A 140 -2.56 -14.26 -8.35
C VAL A 140 -1.42 -15.05 -8.97
N LYS A 141 -0.16 -14.73 -8.65
CA LYS A 141 1.03 -15.31 -9.31
C LYS A 141 1.04 -16.84 -9.30
N ALA A 142 0.56 -17.44 -8.22
CA ALA A 142 0.52 -18.89 -8.04
C ALA A 142 -0.47 -19.60 -8.97
N ASN A 143 -1.42 -18.87 -9.57
CA ASN A 143 -2.41 -19.43 -10.47
C ASN A 143 -1.88 -19.52 -11.91
N ALA A 144 -2.53 -20.32 -12.74
CA ALA A 144 -2.27 -20.31 -14.18
C ALA A 144 -2.73 -18.97 -14.78
N TRP A 145 -1.99 -18.44 -15.76
CA TRP A 145 -2.31 -17.16 -16.43
C TRP A 145 -3.73 -17.08 -17.02
N SER A 146 -4.36 -18.23 -17.26
CA SER A 146 -5.77 -18.34 -17.68
C SER A 146 -6.78 -18.11 -16.56
N SER A 147 -6.35 -17.85 -15.33
CA SER A 147 -7.18 -17.74 -14.12
C SER A 147 -6.97 -16.39 -13.45
N TRP A 148 -7.87 -15.45 -13.72
CA TRP A 148 -7.88 -14.12 -13.12
C TRP A 148 -9.06 -13.99 -12.16
N GLU A 149 -8.85 -13.29 -11.06
CA GLU A 149 -9.86 -12.99 -10.04
C GLU A 149 -11.06 -12.25 -10.63
N THR A 150 -12.14 -12.14 -9.86
CA THR A 150 -13.28 -11.32 -10.25
C THR A 150 -12.89 -9.84 -10.38
N VAL A 151 -13.59 -9.11 -11.24
CA VAL A 151 -13.39 -7.67 -11.40
C VAL A 151 -13.69 -6.93 -10.08
N GLU A 152 -12.88 -5.93 -9.78
CA GLU A 152 -13.14 -4.95 -8.74
C GLU A 152 -13.52 -3.62 -9.40
N VAL A 153 -14.59 -2.99 -8.92
CA VAL A 153 -15.00 -1.64 -9.33
C VAL A 153 -14.29 -0.64 -8.44
N VAL A 154 -13.49 0.23 -9.06
CA VAL A 154 -12.72 1.28 -8.38
C VAL A 154 -13.61 2.51 -8.17
N ASP A 155 -14.30 2.90 -9.23
CA ASP A 155 -15.28 3.98 -9.25
C ASP A 155 -16.32 3.69 -10.33
N ASP A 156 -17.60 3.91 -10.03
CA ASP A 156 -18.74 3.78 -10.94
C ASP A 156 -19.44 5.12 -11.17
N SER A 157 -18.77 6.23 -10.80
CA SER A 157 -19.31 7.56 -11.01
C SER A 157 -19.15 7.96 -12.48
N PRO A 158 -20.18 8.56 -13.10
CA PRO A 158 -20.05 9.07 -14.45
C PRO A 158 -19.14 10.30 -14.44
N GLY A 159 -18.30 10.44 -15.46
CA GLY A 159 -17.49 11.65 -15.65
C GLY A 159 -15.99 11.43 -15.62
N LEU A 160 -15.51 10.20 -15.47
CA LEU A 160 -14.08 9.91 -15.68
C LEU A 160 -13.72 9.99 -17.17
N GLU A 161 -12.61 10.66 -17.45
CA GLU A 161 -12.04 10.71 -18.79
C GLU A 161 -11.42 9.33 -19.03
N PRO A 162 -12.00 8.49 -19.90
CA PRO A 162 -11.50 7.13 -20.03
C PRO A 162 -10.09 7.13 -20.60
N PHE A 163 -9.75 8.17 -21.35
CA PHE A 163 -8.43 8.32 -21.94
C PHE A 163 -7.39 8.30 -20.81
N TYR A 164 -6.48 7.33 -20.89
CA TYR A 164 -5.22 7.34 -20.14
C TYR A 164 -5.25 6.80 -18.70
N VAL A 165 -6.06 5.76 -18.41
CA VAL A 165 -5.89 4.96 -17.17
C VAL A 165 -4.46 4.43 -17.06
N THR A 166 -3.85 4.66 -15.92
CA THR A 166 -2.47 4.25 -15.62
C THR A 166 -2.39 3.77 -14.16
N LEU A 167 -1.58 2.75 -13.91
CA LEU A 167 -1.56 2.03 -12.64
C LEU A 167 -0.12 1.98 -12.10
N ALA A 168 0.02 2.26 -10.82
CA ALA A 168 1.24 2.04 -10.05
C ALA A 168 0.92 1.30 -8.75
N ILE A 169 1.89 0.54 -8.26
CA ILE A 169 1.76 -0.22 -7.00
C ILE A 169 3.06 -0.05 -6.20
N ASN A 170 2.91 0.25 -4.90
CA ASN A 170 3.99 0.24 -3.93
C ASN A 170 3.71 -0.81 -2.86
N GLY A 171 4.54 -1.86 -2.77
CA GLY A 171 4.22 -2.98 -1.91
C GLY A 171 2.93 -3.66 -2.38
N THR A 172 1.88 -3.57 -1.57
CA THR A 172 0.52 -4.00 -1.90
C THR A 172 -0.45 -2.83 -2.15
N ASP A 173 0.00 -1.58 -1.93
CA ASP A 173 -0.83 -0.39 -2.09
C ASP A 173 -0.99 -0.06 -3.57
N ARG A 174 -2.24 0.11 -4.02
CA ARG A 174 -2.60 0.26 -5.43
C ARG A 174 -3.03 1.69 -5.71
N TYR A 175 -2.52 2.26 -6.80
CA TYR A 175 -2.78 3.65 -7.21
C TYR A 175 -3.18 3.70 -8.67
N ILE A 176 -4.39 4.18 -8.97
CA ILE A 176 -4.86 4.34 -10.34
C ILE A 176 -5.06 5.82 -10.62
N PHE A 177 -4.42 6.32 -11.67
CA PHE A 177 -4.57 7.70 -12.12
C PHE A 177 -5.37 7.72 -13.42
N CYS A 178 -6.18 8.77 -13.58
CA CYS A 178 -6.95 9.05 -14.78
C CYS A 178 -7.26 10.56 -14.87
N GLY A 179 -7.88 10.99 -15.97
CA GLY A 179 -8.44 12.33 -16.09
C GLY A 179 -9.91 12.38 -15.67
N GLU A 180 -10.44 13.57 -15.42
CA GLU A 180 -11.87 13.84 -15.23
C GLU A 180 -12.43 14.62 -16.43
N VAL A 181 -13.53 14.16 -17.06
CA VAL A 181 -14.10 14.76 -18.29
C VAL A 181 -14.60 16.19 -18.07
N VAL A 182 -15.17 16.47 -16.90
CA VAL A 182 -15.89 17.73 -16.67
C VAL A 182 -14.93 18.88 -16.40
N THR A 183 -13.88 18.59 -15.65
CA THR A 183 -12.92 19.57 -15.15
C THR A 183 -11.61 19.55 -15.93
N ASP A 184 -11.30 18.46 -16.65
CA ASP A 184 -9.97 18.15 -17.22
C ASP A 184 -8.88 18.10 -16.12
N ASP A 185 -9.27 17.68 -14.91
CA ASP A 185 -8.35 17.50 -13.79
C ASP A 185 -7.62 16.15 -13.86
N VAL A 186 -6.41 16.09 -13.30
CA VAL A 186 -5.73 14.81 -13.04
C VAL A 186 -6.13 14.33 -11.66
N VAL A 187 -6.67 13.10 -11.60
CA VAL A 187 -7.17 12.50 -10.37
C VAL A 187 -6.56 11.13 -10.13
N TYR A 188 -6.60 10.65 -8.89
CA TYR A 188 -6.22 9.28 -8.55
C TYR A 188 -7.10 8.66 -7.46
N TYR A 189 -7.05 7.33 -7.42
CA TYR A 189 -7.68 6.47 -6.44
C TYR A 189 -6.60 5.64 -5.76
N ILE A 190 -6.78 5.36 -4.47
CA ILE A 190 -5.85 4.60 -3.65
C ILE A 190 -6.58 3.45 -2.95
N ASP A 191 -5.95 2.28 -2.92
CA ASP A 191 -6.30 1.20 -2.01
C ASP A 191 -5.06 0.73 -1.24
N THR A 192 -5.12 0.84 0.09
CA THR A 192 -4.07 0.40 1.03
C THR A 192 -4.48 -0.86 1.80
N GLY A 193 -5.34 -1.71 1.22
CA GLY A 193 -5.78 -2.98 1.79
C GLY A 193 -7.17 -2.99 2.42
N SER A 194 -7.88 -1.86 2.47
CA SER A 194 -9.26 -1.76 2.97
C SER A 194 -10.31 -1.54 1.87
N GLY A 195 -9.89 -1.60 0.61
CA GLY A 195 -10.70 -1.22 -0.55
C GLY A 195 -10.38 0.20 -1.02
N TRP A 196 -10.97 0.57 -2.16
CA TRP A 196 -10.70 1.85 -2.82
C TRP A 196 -11.23 3.03 -2.00
N GLY A 197 -10.35 3.99 -1.74
CA GLY A 197 -10.69 5.30 -1.18
C GLY A 197 -11.37 6.21 -2.19
N SER A 198 -11.84 7.37 -1.73
CA SER A 198 -12.45 8.37 -2.61
C SER A 198 -11.44 9.00 -3.56
N GLN A 199 -11.93 9.47 -4.71
CA GLN A 199 -11.16 10.26 -5.67
C GLN A 199 -10.38 11.38 -4.98
N GLN A 200 -9.12 11.53 -5.37
CA GLN A 200 -8.25 12.63 -4.96
C GLN A 200 -7.83 13.43 -6.20
N THR A 201 -7.97 14.74 -6.16
CA THR A 201 -7.51 15.64 -7.23
C THR A 201 -6.05 16.01 -7.01
N LEU A 202 -5.21 15.79 -8.03
CA LEU A 202 -3.79 16.13 -8.03
C LEU A 202 -3.54 17.48 -8.71
N GLU A 203 -4.10 17.64 -9.91
CA GLU A 203 -3.92 18.83 -10.73
C GLU A 203 -5.28 19.38 -11.12
N THR A 204 -5.44 20.70 -11.05
CA THR A 204 -6.64 21.38 -11.54
C THR A 204 -6.32 22.19 -12.80
N GLY A 205 -7.09 22.01 -13.88
CA GLY A 205 -6.80 22.71 -15.15
C GLY A 205 -7.27 21.96 -16.38
N THR A 206 -6.58 22.14 -17.52
CA THR A 206 -6.91 21.47 -18.79
C THR A 206 -5.94 20.33 -19.10
N TYR A 207 -5.71 19.50 -18.10
CA TYR A 207 -4.67 18.48 -18.08
C TYR A 207 -5.22 17.12 -18.50
N LYS A 208 -4.48 16.42 -19.36
CA LYS A 208 -4.88 15.13 -19.91
C LYS A 208 -3.69 14.18 -19.95
N ALA A 209 -3.92 12.97 -20.44
CA ALA A 209 -2.84 12.04 -20.76
C ALA A 209 -1.91 11.66 -19.61
N VAL A 210 -2.44 11.59 -18.39
CA VAL A 210 -1.65 11.19 -17.22
C VAL A 210 -1.01 9.81 -17.41
N ARG A 211 0.25 9.70 -17.01
CA ARG A 211 1.06 8.48 -17.00
C ARG A 211 1.80 8.42 -15.68
N VAL A 212 1.55 7.37 -14.91
CA VAL A 212 2.23 7.12 -13.63
C VAL A 212 3.06 5.85 -13.74
N LYS A 213 4.23 5.85 -13.14
CA LYS A 213 4.95 4.63 -12.82
C LYS A 213 5.51 4.74 -11.41
N TRP A 214 5.50 3.61 -10.71
CA TRP A 214 6.18 3.50 -9.43
C TRP A 214 7.69 3.56 -9.65
N ALA A 215 8.38 4.41 -8.89
CA ALA A 215 9.82 4.53 -8.92
C ALA A 215 10.38 4.76 -7.51
N TYR A 216 11.59 4.26 -7.25
CA TYR A 216 12.39 4.74 -6.13
C TYR A 216 13.28 5.88 -6.63
N ASN A 217 13.02 7.10 -6.16
CA ASN A 217 13.87 8.22 -6.50
C ASN A 217 15.16 8.16 -5.68
N VAL A 218 16.26 7.90 -6.38
CA VAL A 218 17.63 8.10 -5.88
C VAL A 218 18.07 9.49 -6.33
N ASN A 219 17.72 10.51 -5.54
CA ASN A 219 17.99 11.90 -5.87
C ASN A 219 19.45 12.25 -5.58
N ARG A 220 20.36 11.85 -6.48
CA ARG A 220 21.77 12.24 -6.38
C ARG A 220 21.98 13.65 -6.92
N GLY A 221 22.44 14.54 -6.04
CA GLY A 221 22.97 15.84 -6.42
C GLY A 221 24.12 15.73 -7.42
N SER A 222 24.49 16.87 -8.02
CA SER A 222 25.64 16.97 -8.92
C SER A 222 26.98 16.67 -8.22
N ASP A 223 27.00 16.70 -6.89
CA ASP A 223 28.09 16.30 -6.00
C ASP A 223 28.06 14.80 -5.65
N GLY A 224 27.06 14.06 -6.12
CA GLY A 224 26.81 12.66 -5.80
C GLY A 224 26.11 12.42 -4.47
N THR A 225 25.71 13.48 -3.75
CA THR A 225 24.97 13.36 -2.48
C THR A 225 23.58 12.82 -2.74
N ASP A 226 23.24 11.70 -2.11
CA ASP A 226 21.90 11.13 -2.17
C ASP A 226 20.96 11.87 -1.20
N TYR A 227 20.17 12.80 -1.73
CA TYR A 227 19.17 13.55 -0.96
C TYR A 227 17.96 12.70 -0.57
N GLY A 228 17.81 11.50 -1.15
CA GLY A 228 16.75 10.55 -0.78
C GLY A 228 17.09 9.70 0.45
N GLY A 229 18.33 9.80 0.97
CA GLY A 229 18.86 8.81 1.90
C GLY A 229 19.14 7.48 1.19
N GLY A 230 19.99 6.61 1.73
CA GLY A 230 20.46 5.40 1.03
C GLY A 230 19.38 4.39 0.61
N SER A 231 18.11 4.62 0.94
CA SER A 231 16.93 3.85 0.56
C SER A 231 15.99 4.57 -0.41
N GLY A 232 16.26 5.83 -0.77
CA GLY A 232 15.37 6.68 -1.54
C GLY A 232 14.10 7.11 -0.78
N ILE A 233 13.39 8.10 -1.34
CA ILE A 233 12.05 8.49 -0.87
C ILE A 233 11.04 7.73 -1.72
N PRO A 234 10.10 6.98 -1.12
CA PRO A 234 8.99 6.36 -1.87
C PRO A 234 8.10 7.46 -2.46
N GLU A 235 8.07 7.57 -3.78
CA GLU A 235 7.24 8.53 -4.50
C GLU A 235 6.65 7.94 -5.78
N LEU A 236 5.48 8.44 -6.16
CA LEU A 236 4.87 8.15 -7.44
C LEU A 236 5.19 9.30 -8.39
N ASP A 237 5.98 9.01 -9.41
CA ASP A 237 6.28 9.94 -10.48
C ASP A 237 5.19 9.86 -11.54
N TYR A 238 4.66 11.02 -11.94
CA TYR A 238 3.71 11.09 -13.04
C TYR A 238 3.97 12.25 -13.98
N VAL A 239 3.62 12.02 -15.25
CA VAL A 239 3.65 13.04 -16.31
C VAL A 239 2.26 13.20 -16.90
N PHE A 240 1.96 14.40 -17.39
CA PHE A 240 0.67 14.75 -17.96
C PHE A 240 0.82 15.85 -19.03
N GLU A 241 -0.17 15.98 -19.90
CA GLU A 241 -0.20 16.93 -21.01
C GLU A 241 -1.09 18.12 -20.66
N ASP A 242 -0.66 19.35 -20.93
CA ASP A 242 -1.57 20.50 -21.04
C ASP A 242 -2.06 20.62 -22.50
N SER A 243 -3.37 20.47 -22.68
CA SER A 243 -3.99 20.45 -24.00
C SER A 243 -4.34 21.84 -24.55
N THR A 244 -4.24 22.92 -23.77
CA THR A 244 -4.70 24.26 -24.18
C THR A 244 -3.59 25.30 -24.37
N ALA A 245 -2.50 25.20 -23.62
CA ALA A 245 -1.29 25.98 -23.86
C ALA A 245 -0.26 25.07 -24.53
N THR A 246 0.13 25.36 -25.77
CA THR A 246 1.27 24.76 -26.51
C THR A 246 1.65 23.35 -26.04
N PRO A 247 1.16 22.24 -26.64
CA PRO A 247 1.21 20.91 -26.03
C PRO A 247 2.53 20.61 -25.32
N ASP A 248 2.51 20.76 -23.99
CA ASP A 248 3.67 20.67 -23.12
C ASP A 248 3.46 19.47 -22.18
N ILE A 249 4.56 18.77 -21.90
CA ILE A 249 4.56 17.65 -20.96
C ILE A 249 5.06 18.15 -19.61
N PHE A 250 4.19 18.05 -18.62
CA PHE A 250 4.47 18.38 -17.23
C PHE A 250 4.87 17.13 -16.47
N TYR A 251 5.59 17.34 -15.38
CA TYR A 251 5.98 16.31 -14.42
C TYR A 251 5.63 16.81 -13.03
N ASN A 252 5.05 15.92 -12.22
CA ASN A 252 4.86 16.13 -10.80
C ASN A 252 4.90 14.78 -10.07
N LYS A 253 4.72 14.79 -8.75
CA LYS A 253 4.89 13.60 -7.93
C LYS A 253 3.97 13.57 -6.72
N VAL A 254 3.64 12.35 -6.28
CA VAL A 254 2.95 12.09 -5.01
C VAL A 254 3.96 11.53 -4.02
N VAL A 255 4.22 12.25 -2.94
CA VAL A 255 5.04 11.74 -1.83
C VAL A 255 4.20 10.77 -1.02
N LEU A 256 4.63 9.51 -0.95
CA LEU A 256 3.91 8.51 -0.17
C LEU A 256 4.24 8.71 1.31
N ALA A 257 3.20 8.76 2.14
CA ALA A 257 3.38 8.78 3.59
C ALA A 257 4.09 7.49 4.00
N VAL A 258 5.34 7.60 4.43
CA VAL A 258 6.05 6.48 5.05
C VAL A 258 5.40 6.26 6.41
N LEU A 259 4.72 5.14 6.59
CA LEU A 259 4.34 4.70 7.92
C LEU A 259 5.65 4.40 8.66
N ILE A 260 6.09 5.35 9.49
CA ILE A 260 7.20 5.10 10.39
C ILE A 260 6.63 4.28 11.53
N THR A 261 6.78 2.96 11.46
CA THR A 261 6.62 2.11 12.64
C THR A 261 7.75 2.46 13.59
N VAL A 262 7.44 3.24 14.62
CA VAL A 262 8.38 3.54 15.69
C VAL A 262 8.28 2.40 16.71
N ASP A 263 9.19 1.44 16.62
CA ASP A 263 9.48 0.54 17.74
C ASP A 263 10.24 1.35 18.79
N ALA A 264 9.50 1.93 19.73
CA ALA A 264 10.07 2.62 20.88
C ALA A 264 9.86 1.79 22.14
N ASP A 265 10.93 1.18 22.64
CA ASP A 265 10.97 0.63 23.99
C ASP A 265 10.96 1.78 25.00
N ILE A 266 9.86 1.94 25.74
CA ILE A 266 9.82 2.87 26.88
C ILE A 266 10.35 2.12 28.11
N ILE A 267 11.66 2.23 28.33
CA ILE A 267 12.30 1.71 29.55
C ILE A 267 12.24 2.79 30.64
N PHE A 268 11.40 2.58 31.64
CA PHE A 268 11.42 3.44 32.84
C PHE A 268 12.66 3.10 33.70
N PRO A 269 13.44 4.09 34.16
CA PRO A 269 14.48 3.84 35.16
C PRO A 269 13.85 3.33 36.47
N ALA A 270 14.60 2.54 37.25
CA ALA A 270 14.13 2.03 38.53
C ALA A 270 13.65 3.17 39.45
N ILE A 271 12.39 3.11 39.89
CA ILE A 271 11.82 4.07 40.83
C ILE A 271 12.00 3.52 42.24
N THR A 272 12.78 4.21 43.07
CA THR A 272 12.93 3.89 44.50
C THR A 272 12.22 4.96 45.33
N ILE A 273 11.28 4.55 46.17
CA ILE A 273 10.64 5.43 47.16
C ILE A 273 11.00 4.92 48.56
N SER A 274 11.65 5.78 49.33
CA SER A 274 12.04 5.51 50.71
C SER A 274 11.35 6.51 51.63
N ALA A 275 10.61 6.00 52.62
CA ALA A 275 10.13 6.80 53.73
C ALA A 275 10.69 6.23 55.04
N GLN A 276 11.19 7.12 55.89
CA GLN A 276 11.74 6.76 57.20
C GLN A 276 11.08 7.65 58.25
N ALA A 277 10.37 7.04 59.20
CA ALA A 277 9.89 7.75 60.38
C ALA A 277 10.79 7.44 61.59
N HIS A 278 11.12 8.48 62.35
CA HIS A 278 11.67 8.36 63.69
C HIS A 278 10.56 8.80 64.66
N LEU A 279 10.10 7.87 65.52
CA LEU A 279 8.99 8.00 66.51
C LEU A 279 7.59 7.63 65.97
N GLN A 280 6.63 7.39 66.87
CA GLN A 280 5.24 6.95 66.61
C GLN A 280 4.55 7.84 65.57
N ALA A 281 4.66 7.49 64.30
CA ALA A 281 4.05 8.19 63.19
C ALA A 281 3.58 7.15 62.16
N GLU A 282 2.37 7.35 61.68
CA GLU A 282 1.80 6.63 60.54
C GLU A 282 2.45 7.18 59.27
N ILE A 283 3.02 6.30 58.44
CA ILE A 283 3.58 6.69 57.14
C ILE A 283 2.62 6.20 56.07
N ASP A 284 1.82 7.11 55.53
CA ASP A 284 1.08 6.85 54.29
C ASP A 284 1.96 7.14 53.08
N MET A 285 2.30 6.10 52.33
CA MET A 285 2.98 6.23 51.05
C MET A 285 1.98 5.99 49.92
N VAL A 286 1.59 7.06 49.23
CA VAL A 286 0.73 6.99 48.04
C VAL A 286 1.62 7.09 46.80
N LEU A 287 1.68 6.03 46.01
CA LEU A 287 2.37 6.06 44.71
C LEU A 287 1.55 6.87 43.69
N PRO A 288 2.20 7.66 42.82
CA PRO A 288 1.50 8.35 41.73
C PRO A 288 0.87 7.35 40.77
N VAL A 289 -0.30 7.71 40.22
CA VAL A 289 -0.96 6.93 39.16
C VAL A 289 -0.10 7.00 37.90
N LEU A 290 0.29 5.84 37.38
CA LEU A 290 0.93 5.71 36.07
C LEU A 290 -0.15 5.36 35.04
N THR A 291 -0.44 6.29 34.14
CA THR A 291 -1.28 6.05 32.97
C THR A 291 -0.37 5.88 31.76
N VAL A 292 -0.44 4.74 31.09
CA VAL A 292 0.22 4.51 29.80
C VAL A 292 -0.86 4.37 28.75
N GLU A 293 -0.85 5.28 27.77
CA GLU A 293 -1.77 5.25 26.63
C GLU A 293 -0.98 4.89 25.39
N SER A 294 -1.32 3.77 24.75
CA SER A 294 -0.80 3.41 23.43
C SER A 294 -1.85 3.74 22.37
N PHE A 295 -1.45 4.47 21.33
CA PHE A 295 -2.32 4.75 20.19
C PHE A 295 -2.21 3.64 19.13
N ALA A 296 -3.29 3.46 18.35
CA ALA A 296 -3.44 2.37 17.39
C ALA A 296 -2.28 2.33 16.37
N GLY A 297 -1.71 1.13 16.16
CA GLY A 297 -0.70 0.85 15.14
C GLY A 297 0.73 0.59 15.66
N ALA A 298 0.99 0.77 16.95
CA ALA A 298 2.28 0.43 17.56
C ALA A 298 2.19 -0.88 18.36
N LEU A 299 3.13 -1.80 18.14
CA LEU A 299 3.41 -2.88 19.09
C LEU A 299 4.24 -2.25 20.21
N ALA A 300 3.63 -1.98 21.36
CA ALA A 300 4.33 -1.41 22.50
C ALA A 300 4.50 -2.49 23.58
N ASP A 301 5.72 -2.98 23.76
CA ASP A 301 6.07 -3.80 24.92
C ASP A 301 6.31 -2.89 26.12
N ILE A 302 5.33 -2.86 27.03
CA ILE A 302 5.46 -2.11 28.29
C ILE A 302 6.09 -3.02 29.32
N THR A 303 7.41 -2.88 29.52
CA THR A 303 8.09 -3.52 30.65
C THR A 303 8.08 -2.56 31.84
N LEU A 304 7.27 -2.86 32.85
CA LEU A 304 7.32 -2.12 34.12
C LEU A 304 8.62 -2.47 34.86
N PRO A 305 9.37 -1.48 35.38
CA PRO A 305 10.55 -1.76 36.18
C PRO A 305 10.15 -2.41 37.50
N GLN A 306 11.10 -3.09 38.13
CA GLN A 306 10.95 -3.59 39.49
C GLN A 306 10.65 -2.41 40.45
N ILE A 307 9.45 -2.39 41.02
CA ILE A 307 9.08 -1.44 42.07
C ILE A 307 9.55 -2.01 43.40
N THR A 308 10.47 -1.32 44.07
CA THR A 308 10.90 -1.67 45.43
C THR A 308 10.40 -0.62 46.39
N VAL A 309 9.48 -1.01 47.28
CA VAL A 309 9.02 -0.17 48.39
C VAL A 309 9.77 -0.62 49.64
N ASN A 310 10.58 0.27 50.21
CA ASN A 310 11.24 0.02 51.47
C ASN A 310 10.66 0.98 52.52
N ALA A 311 9.89 0.42 53.44
CA ALA A 311 9.36 1.13 54.58
C ALA A 311 10.00 0.54 55.84
N THR A 312 10.71 1.38 56.59
CA THR A 312 11.41 0.95 57.81
C THR A 312 10.85 1.73 58.99
N SER A 313 10.20 1.04 59.93
CA SER A 313 9.86 1.59 61.24
C SER A 313 10.81 1.06 62.30
N LEU A 314 11.33 1.94 63.16
CA LEU A 314 12.26 1.58 64.23
C LEU A 314 11.58 1.26 65.57
N ILE A 315 10.25 1.44 65.68
CA ILE A 315 9.45 1.26 66.92
C ILE A 315 8.02 0.79 66.56
N TYR A 316 7.25 0.19 67.49
CA TYR A 316 5.84 -0.20 67.34
C TYR A 316 5.02 0.85 66.56
N GLY A 317 4.64 0.51 65.33
CA GLY A 317 3.82 1.32 64.43
C GLY A 317 3.35 0.47 63.26
N ASP A 318 2.16 0.75 62.77
CA ASP A 318 1.60 0.10 61.59
C ASP A 318 2.17 0.74 60.32
N ILE A 319 2.44 -0.07 59.30
CA ILE A 319 2.88 0.38 57.98
C ILE A 319 1.82 -0.07 56.99
N ASP A 320 1.03 0.88 56.50
CA ASP A 320 0.09 0.63 55.42
C ASP A 320 0.75 1.00 54.08
N ILE A 321 0.85 0.01 53.20
CA ILE A 321 1.33 0.20 51.82
C ILE A 321 0.13 0.00 50.91
N THR A 322 -0.38 1.09 50.34
CA THR A 322 -1.40 1.02 49.30
C THR A 322 -0.72 1.08 47.93
N LEU A 323 -0.78 -0.03 47.19
CA LEU A 323 -0.33 -0.04 45.80
C LEU A 323 -1.37 0.67 44.90
N PRO A 324 -0.93 1.46 43.90
CA PRO A 324 -1.83 2.13 42.99
C PRO A 324 -2.55 1.08 42.15
N LEU A 325 -3.80 1.39 41.76
CA LEU A 325 -4.54 0.59 40.81
C LEU A 325 -3.84 0.65 39.45
N LEU A 326 -3.27 -0.46 38.99
CA LEU A 326 -2.80 -0.59 37.62
C LEU A 326 -4.01 -0.82 36.71
N THR A 327 -4.35 0.18 35.91
CA THR A 327 -5.39 0.05 34.87
C THR A 327 -4.70 0.03 33.52
N VAL A 328 -4.83 -1.08 32.78
CA VAL A 328 -4.38 -1.19 31.40
C VAL A 328 -5.61 -1.12 30.52
N LEU A 329 -5.69 -0.09 29.67
CA LEU A 329 -6.75 0.07 28.68
C LEU A 329 -6.12 -0.10 27.30
N SER A 330 -6.59 -1.10 26.54
CA SER A 330 -6.26 -1.20 25.11
C SER A 330 -7.52 -1.01 24.28
N SER A 331 -7.48 -0.07 23.34
CA SER A 331 -8.50 0.06 22.31
C SER A 331 -7.89 -0.36 20.98
N VAL A 332 -8.19 -1.58 20.54
CA VAL A 332 -7.66 -2.15 19.30
C VAL A 332 -8.80 -2.80 18.54
N SER A 333 -8.88 -2.56 17.24
CA SER A 333 -9.80 -3.24 16.32
C SER A 333 -9.13 -4.50 15.79
N GLY A 334 -9.30 -5.64 16.47
CA GLY A 334 -8.70 -6.92 16.08
C GLY A 334 -8.51 -7.88 17.26
N GLU A 335 -8.04 -9.09 16.97
CA GLU A 335 -7.66 -10.08 18.00
C GLU A 335 -6.29 -9.69 18.59
N VAL A 336 -6.22 -9.46 19.90
CA VAL A 336 -5.03 -8.96 20.59
C VAL A 336 -4.64 -9.93 21.69
N ASP A 337 -3.42 -10.46 21.61
CA ASP A 337 -2.83 -11.31 22.64
C ASP A 337 -1.97 -10.43 23.57
N ALA A 338 -2.61 -9.76 24.53
CA ALA A 338 -1.93 -8.89 25.49
C ALA A 338 -1.43 -9.71 26.69
N VAL A 339 -0.11 -9.88 26.82
CA VAL A 339 0.51 -10.55 27.97
C VAL A 339 0.95 -9.53 29.01
N ILE A 340 0.25 -9.49 30.16
CA ILE A 340 0.67 -8.69 31.30
C ILE A 340 1.47 -9.58 32.26
N THR A 341 2.78 -9.35 32.35
CA THR A 341 3.63 -9.99 33.38
C THR A 341 3.82 -9.02 34.54
N LEU A 342 3.26 -9.35 35.71
CA LEU A 342 3.46 -8.55 36.92
C LEU A 342 4.79 -8.92 37.59
N PRO A 343 5.57 -7.94 38.09
CA PRO A 343 6.78 -8.23 38.84
C PRO A 343 6.46 -8.96 40.16
N LEU A 344 7.41 -9.76 40.66
CA LEU A 344 7.32 -10.45 41.94
C LEU A 344 7.25 -9.43 43.10
N LEU A 345 6.17 -9.47 43.90
CA LEU A 345 6.08 -8.72 45.15
C LEU A 345 6.79 -9.47 46.27
N SER A 346 7.85 -8.90 46.83
CA SER A 346 8.55 -9.44 48.01
C SER A 346 8.42 -8.48 49.19
N ILE A 347 7.80 -8.93 50.27
CA ILE A 347 7.70 -8.19 51.54
C ILE A 347 8.64 -8.84 52.54
N GLN A 348 9.65 -8.11 53.01
CA GLN A 348 10.56 -8.57 54.07
C GLN A 348 10.41 -7.69 55.31
N GLY A 349 9.89 -8.26 56.40
CA GLY A 349 9.86 -7.61 57.72
C GLY A 349 11.09 -8.00 58.53
N LEU A 350 11.88 -7.03 58.97
CA LEU A 350 13.01 -7.25 59.88
C LEU A 350 12.57 -6.91 61.33
N GLY A 351 11.86 -7.84 61.98
CA GLY A 351 11.41 -7.70 63.37
C GLY A 351 11.38 -9.02 64.13
N ARG A 352 11.68 -9.00 65.44
CA ARG A 352 11.44 -10.16 66.34
C ARG A 352 9.92 -10.33 66.53
N PRO A 353 9.33 -11.52 66.34
CA PRO A 353 7.90 -11.67 66.10
C PRO A 353 7.06 -11.71 67.39
N PRO A 354 5.86 -11.13 67.39
CA PRO A 354 4.60 -11.87 67.50
C PRO A 354 4.12 -12.30 66.09
N PRO A 355 3.14 -13.22 65.96
CA PRO A 355 2.74 -13.77 64.67
C PRO A 355 2.22 -12.66 63.73
N LEU A 356 2.93 -12.46 62.62
CA LEU A 356 2.48 -11.62 61.51
C LEU A 356 1.21 -12.23 60.92
N GLN A 357 0.11 -11.47 60.95
CA GLN A 357 -1.09 -11.77 60.17
C GLN A 357 -1.06 -10.90 58.92
N TYR A 358 -0.97 -11.53 57.75
CA TYR A 358 -1.08 -10.84 56.46
C TYR A 358 -2.54 -10.95 55.99
N TYR A 359 -3.18 -9.81 55.74
CA TYR A 359 -4.49 -9.74 55.08
C TYR A 359 -4.28 -9.28 53.64
N ILE A 360 -4.31 -10.20 52.67
CA ILE A 360 -4.35 -9.85 51.25
C ILE A 360 -5.82 -9.76 50.86
N THR A 361 -6.33 -8.54 50.67
CA THR A 361 -7.67 -8.31 50.14
C THR A 361 -7.58 -8.11 48.63
N VAL A 362 -7.94 -9.12 47.85
CA VAL A 362 -8.03 -9.00 46.39
C VAL A 362 -9.42 -8.42 46.03
N PRO A 363 -9.51 -7.24 45.38
CA PRO A 363 -10.79 -6.71 44.93
C PRO A 363 -11.42 -7.66 43.90
N ASN A 364 -12.71 -7.98 44.07
CA ASN A 364 -13.41 -8.90 43.18
C ASN A 364 -13.31 -8.49 41.70
N ARG A 365 -12.93 -9.46 40.85
CA ARG A 365 -12.97 -9.38 39.39
C ARG A 365 -14.39 -9.00 38.94
N LYS A 366 -14.57 -7.80 38.38
CA LYS A 366 -15.78 -7.47 37.61
C LYS A 366 -15.59 -8.05 36.20
N ARG A 367 -16.30 -9.14 35.87
CA ARG A 367 -16.44 -9.58 34.47
C ARG A 367 -17.17 -8.45 33.73
N SER A 368 -16.52 -7.80 32.77
CA SER A 368 -17.26 -7.09 31.73
C SER A 368 -17.87 -8.14 30.81
N SER A 369 -19.20 -8.17 30.76
CA SER A 369 -19.92 -8.76 29.64
C SER A 369 -20.05 -7.67 28.60
N ASP A 370 -19.39 -7.85 27.46
CA ASP A 370 -19.88 -7.50 26.12
C ASP A 370 -19.23 -8.46 25.13
#